data_AF-A0A925YX47-F1
#
_entry.id   AF-A0A925YX47-F1
#
_cell.length_a   1.000
_cell.length_b   1.000
_cell.length_c   1.000
_cell.angle_alpha   90.00
_cell.angle_beta   90.00
_cell.angle_gamma   90.00
#
_symmetry.space_group_name_H-M   'P 1'
#
loop_
_entity.id
_entity.type
_entity.pdbx_description
1 polymer ?
#
loop_
_entity_poly.entity_id
_entity_poly.type
_entity_poly.pdbx_seq_one_letter_code
_entity_poly.pdbx_strand_id
1 'polypeptide(L)'
;MAEKKKKEWEPEKITKPQLLFVEGKDEVNFFAALLKAINKSESIQVIDVGGEENFAIKVPVYTRMFTDVKTLAIVRDADENAANTFQSVQDTLLRKCETARGESIAVPQKMGTFTGEKLRVGVFIMPDNQRGGALEDLSFEMIKEEDAAKMKCVDTFIQCLSVDEKRFGHRVGKMKVQSFLAAKYEGKHLIRELGIAALDKYFDFENPCLTGLTTFLSEFN
;
A
#
# COMPACT_ATOMS: atom_id res chain seq x y z
N MET A 1 -17.45 -12.21 31.96
CA MET A 1 -16.60 -11.60 30.92
C MET A 1 -16.06 -12.74 30.07
N ALA A 2 -16.50 -12.88 28.82
CA ALA A 2 -15.96 -13.89 27.93
C ALA A 2 -14.59 -13.40 27.45
N GLU A 3 -13.53 -14.13 27.80
CA GLU A 3 -12.22 -13.99 27.16
C GLU A 3 -12.41 -14.23 25.67
N LYS A 4 -12.34 -13.16 24.87
CA LYS A 4 -12.21 -13.29 23.42
C LYS A 4 -10.88 -14.00 23.19
N LYS A 5 -10.92 -15.30 22.90
CA LYS A 5 -9.77 -16.04 22.37
C LYS A 5 -9.19 -15.21 21.22
N LYS A 6 -7.94 -14.75 21.38
CA LYS A 6 -7.18 -14.12 20.30
C LYS A 6 -7.19 -15.14 19.15
N LYS A 7 -7.88 -14.81 18.05
CA LYS A 7 -7.85 -15.64 16.85
C LYS A 7 -6.39 -15.71 16.41
N GLU A 8 -5.85 -16.93 16.34
CA GLU A 8 -4.49 -17.16 15.87
C GLU A 8 -4.40 -16.67 14.42
N TRP A 9 -3.38 -15.85 14.13
CA TRP A 9 -3.15 -15.34 12.78
C TRP A 9 -2.41 -16.41 11.99
N GLU A 10 -2.93 -16.76 10.81
CA GLU A 10 -2.29 -17.67 9.88
C GLU A 10 -1.83 -16.89 8.63
N PRO A 11 -0.61 -17.15 8.12
CA PRO A 11 -0.12 -16.51 6.90
C PRO A 11 -0.97 -16.94 5.70
N GLU A 12 -1.23 -16.00 4.80
CA GLU A 12 -1.89 -16.27 3.53
C GLU A 12 -1.08 -17.27 2.69
N LYS A 13 -1.77 -18.15 1.95
CA LYS A 13 -1.10 -19.11 1.08
C LYS A 13 -0.38 -18.39 -0.06
N ILE A 14 0.92 -18.64 -0.19
CA ILE A 14 1.72 -18.21 -1.36
C ILE A 14 1.37 -19.10 -2.56
N THR A 15 0.92 -18.49 -3.65
CA THR A 15 0.48 -19.19 -4.87
C THR A 15 1.17 -18.69 -6.14
N LYS A 16 1.86 -17.54 -6.07
CA LYS A 16 2.58 -16.95 -7.21
C LYS A 16 4.06 -16.71 -6.87
N PRO A 17 4.95 -16.71 -7.89
CA PRO A 17 6.37 -16.46 -7.69
C PRO A 17 6.70 -14.98 -7.45
N GLN A 18 5.74 -14.09 -7.67
CA GLN A 18 5.89 -12.64 -7.55
C GLN A 18 4.95 -12.13 -6.46
N LEU A 19 5.51 -11.56 -5.41
CA LEU A 19 4.78 -11.10 -4.24
C LEU A 19 4.90 -9.59 -4.07
N LEU A 20 3.79 -8.95 -3.73
CA LEU A 20 3.71 -7.55 -3.35
C LEU A 20 3.15 -7.47 -1.92
N PHE A 21 3.98 -7.10 -0.96
CA PHE A 21 3.56 -6.87 0.42
C PHE A 21 3.09 -5.44 0.60
N VAL A 22 1.91 -5.28 1.17
CA VAL A 22 1.27 -4.00 1.43
C VAL A 22 0.76 -3.94 2.87
N GLU A 23 0.50 -2.73 3.35
CA GLU A 23 0.18 -2.51 4.77
C GLU A 23 -1.16 -3.09 5.18
N GLY A 24 -2.21 -2.85 4.42
CA GLY A 24 -3.56 -3.14 4.84
C GLY A 24 -4.50 -3.52 3.71
N LYS A 25 -5.78 -3.68 4.08
CA LYS A 25 -6.81 -4.17 3.17
C LYS A 25 -7.18 -3.16 2.08
N ASP A 26 -7.13 -1.86 2.40
CA ASP A 26 -7.35 -0.80 1.41
C ASP A 26 -6.27 -0.85 0.33
N GLU A 27 -5.00 -1.01 0.72
CA GLU A 27 -3.88 -1.17 -0.19
C GLU A 27 -4.03 -2.44 -1.04
N VAL A 28 -4.43 -3.57 -0.45
CA VAL A 28 -4.66 -4.81 -1.21
C VAL A 28 -5.62 -4.58 -2.37
N ASN A 29 -6.77 -3.96 -2.09
CA ASN A 29 -7.79 -3.73 -3.11
C ASN A 29 -7.34 -2.64 -4.11
N PHE A 30 -6.65 -1.60 -3.64
CA PHE A 30 -6.04 -0.58 -4.49
C PHE A 30 -5.04 -1.18 -5.48
N PHE A 31 -4.07 -1.95 -4.99
CA PHE A 31 -3.09 -2.61 -5.84
C PHE A 31 -3.71 -3.68 -6.73
N ALA A 32 -4.75 -4.40 -6.28
CA ALA A 32 -5.48 -5.31 -7.16
C ALA A 32 -6.08 -4.56 -8.38
N ALA A 33 -6.66 -3.38 -8.14
CA ALA A 33 -7.21 -2.54 -9.20
C ALA A 33 -6.11 -1.97 -10.13
N LEU A 34 -5.03 -1.42 -9.55
CA LEU A 34 -3.90 -0.86 -10.29
C LEU A 34 -3.18 -1.91 -11.13
N LEU A 35 -2.87 -3.08 -10.55
CA LEU A 35 -2.23 -4.19 -11.24
C LEU A 35 -3.08 -4.72 -12.40
N LYS A 36 -4.41 -4.67 -12.27
CA LYS A 36 -5.31 -4.98 -13.38
C LYS A 36 -5.19 -3.94 -14.50
N ALA A 37 -5.14 -2.65 -14.16
CA ALA A 37 -4.97 -1.58 -15.15
C ALA A 37 -3.66 -1.69 -15.94
N ILE A 38 -2.57 -2.14 -15.30
CA ILE A 38 -1.27 -2.34 -15.97
C ILE A 38 -1.01 -3.78 -16.43
N ASN A 39 -2.04 -4.64 -16.50
CA ASN A 39 -1.95 -6.03 -16.98
C ASN A 39 -0.95 -6.93 -16.22
N LYS A 40 -0.78 -6.71 -14.90
CA LYS A 40 0.10 -7.50 -14.01
C LYS A 40 -0.65 -8.32 -12.95
N SER A 41 -1.98 -8.18 -12.88
CA SER A 41 -2.81 -8.86 -11.87
C SER A 41 -2.72 -10.40 -11.87
N GLU A 42 -2.40 -11.02 -13.01
CA GLU A 42 -2.23 -12.47 -13.11
C GLU A 42 -0.87 -12.95 -12.58
N SER A 43 0.19 -12.15 -12.70
CA SER A 43 1.54 -12.57 -12.30
C SER A 43 1.87 -12.25 -10.85
N ILE A 44 1.35 -11.14 -10.32
CA ILE A 44 1.66 -10.65 -8.96
C ILE A 44 0.57 -11.07 -7.97
N GLN A 45 0.97 -11.55 -6.80
CA GLN A 45 0.08 -11.79 -5.65
C GLN A 45 0.31 -10.69 -4.61
N VAL A 46 -0.75 -9.99 -4.23
CA VAL A 46 -0.72 -8.94 -3.20
C VAL A 46 -1.06 -9.57 -1.86
N ILE A 47 -0.24 -9.34 -0.84
CA ILE A 47 -0.42 -9.89 0.51
C ILE A 47 -0.55 -8.75 1.52
N ASP A 48 -1.62 -8.86 2.32
CA ASP A 48 -1.89 -7.99 3.47
C ASP A 48 -0.97 -8.34 4.64
N VAL A 49 -0.12 -7.39 5.04
CA VAL A 49 0.72 -7.52 6.23
C VAL A 49 -0.04 -7.09 7.50
N GLY A 50 -1.19 -6.44 7.35
CA GLY A 50 -2.17 -6.17 8.41
C GLY A 50 -1.70 -5.12 9.40
N GLY A 51 -1.20 -4.00 8.93
CA GLY A 51 -0.73 -2.86 9.71
C GLY A 51 0.78 -2.73 9.74
N GLU A 52 1.24 -1.49 9.89
CA GLU A 52 2.65 -1.14 9.97
C GLU A 52 3.40 -1.83 11.11
N GLU A 53 2.74 -1.97 12.25
CA GLU A 53 3.28 -2.56 13.47
C GLU A 53 3.56 -4.05 13.31
N ASN A 54 2.86 -4.68 12.35
CA ASN A 54 2.98 -6.10 12.06
C ASN A 54 4.03 -6.41 11.00
N PHE A 55 4.61 -5.39 10.36
CA PHE A 55 5.59 -5.57 9.31
C PHE A 55 6.81 -6.34 9.80
N ALA A 56 7.38 -5.89 10.92
CA ALA A 56 8.57 -6.50 11.52
C ALA A 56 8.32 -7.87 12.18
N ILE A 57 7.07 -8.35 12.16
CA ILE A 57 6.62 -9.63 12.73
C ILE A 57 6.26 -10.62 11.62
N LYS A 58 5.42 -10.21 10.66
CA LYS A 58 4.83 -11.11 9.67
C LYS A 58 5.67 -11.26 8.41
N VAL A 59 6.41 -10.23 7.99
CA VAL A 59 7.31 -10.35 6.81
C VAL A 59 8.33 -11.47 7.00
N PRO A 60 9.05 -11.59 8.13
CA PRO A 60 9.92 -12.73 8.40
C PRO A 60 9.23 -14.11 8.32
N VAL A 61 7.95 -14.19 8.73
CA VAL A 61 7.19 -15.45 8.67
C VAL A 61 6.98 -15.84 7.21
N TYR A 62 6.54 -14.91 6.37
CA TYR A 62 6.36 -15.19 4.95
C TYR A 62 7.67 -15.53 4.24
N THR A 63 8.76 -14.81 4.52
CA THR A 63 10.02 -15.06 3.79
C THR A 63 10.56 -16.46 4.06
N ARG A 64 10.38 -17.00 5.27
CA ARG A 64 10.72 -18.38 5.61
C ARG A 64 9.86 -19.42 4.89
N MET A 65 8.77 -19.02 4.23
CA MET A 65 7.94 -19.87 3.39
C MET A 65 8.32 -19.80 1.91
N PHE A 66 9.31 -18.97 1.53
CA PHE A 66 9.68 -18.79 0.13
C PHE A 66 10.45 -20.00 -0.41
N THR A 67 9.75 -20.87 -1.13
CA THR A 67 10.34 -21.98 -1.89
C THR A 67 10.66 -21.55 -3.32
N ASP A 68 9.66 -20.96 -4.01
CA ASP A 68 9.69 -20.65 -5.44
C ASP A 68 9.44 -19.16 -5.74
N VAL A 69 9.45 -18.32 -4.70
CA VAL A 69 9.32 -16.87 -4.84
C VAL A 69 10.59 -16.33 -5.48
N LYS A 70 10.43 -15.62 -6.59
CA LYS A 70 11.51 -15.02 -7.39
C LYS A 70 11.63 -13.52 -7.16
N THR A 71 10.48 -12.87 -6.93
CA THR A 71 10.43 -11.42 -6.74
C THR A 71 9.51 -11.09 -5.57
N LEU A 72 10.03 -10.31 -4.63
CA LEU A 72 9.29 -9.68 -3.56
C LEU A 72 9.40 -8.16 -3.75
N ALA A 73 8.28 -7.45 -3.76
CA ALA A 73 8.30 -6.02 -3.48
C ALA A 73 7.52 -5.71 -2.22
N ILE A 74 7.93 -4.63 -1.56
CA ILE A 74 7.27 -4.06 -0.39
C ILE A 74 6.85 -2.66 -0.78
N VAL A 75 5.57 -2.36 -0.61
CA VAL A 75 5.07 -0.99 -0.70
C VAL A 75 4.53 -0.56 0.66
N ARG A 76 4.99 0.60 1.13
CA ARG A 76 4.56 1.22 2.39
C ARG A 76 4.30 2.72 2.20
N ASP A 77 3.41 3.27 3.01
CA ASP A 77 3.20 4.70 3.18
C ASP A 77 4.45 5.36 3.78
N ALA A 78 4.76 6.58 3.34
CA ALA A 78 5.81 7.37 3.97
C ALA A 78 5.39 7.92 5.34
N ASP A 79 4.09 8.02 5.58
CA ASP A 79 3.50 8.82 6.66
C ASP A 79 4.12 10.22 6.65
N GLU A 80 4.96 10.54 7.64
CA GLU A 80 5.64 11.83 7.74
C GLU A 80 7.02 11.84 7.06
N ASN A 81 7.69 10.69 6.93
CA ASN A 81 9.09 10.63 6.49
C ASN A 81 9.44 9.33 5.75
N ALA A 82 9.56 9.42 4.42
CA ALA A 82 9.89 8.29 3.57
C ALA A 82 11.23 7.61 3.90
N ALA A 83 12.24 8.39 4.31
CA ALA A 83 13.57 7.86 4.65
C ALA A 83 13.53 6.99 5.91
N ASN A 84 12.80 7.42 6.94
CA ASN A 84 12.63 6.65 8.16
C ASN A 84 11.84 5.36 7.90
N THR A 85 10.75 5.43 7.12
CA THR A 85 9.98 4.24 6.74
C THR A 85 10.83 3.24 5.96
N PHE A 86 11.59 3.72 4.97
CA PHE A 86 12.51 2.87 4.21
C PHE A 86 13.54 2.18 5.10
N GLN A 87 14.17 2.93 6.01
CA GLN A 87 15.15 2.38 6.95
C GLN A 87 14.53 1.29 7.84
N SER A 88 13.28 1.45 8.27
CA SER A 88 12.54 0.45 9.05
C SER A 88 12.32 -0.85 8.27
N VAL A 89 11.98 -0.73 6.97
CA VAL A 89 11.87 -1.89 6.07
C VAL A 89 13.23 -2.57 5.90
N GLN A 90 14.29 -1.79 5.65
CA GLN A 90 15.66 -2.32 5.51
C GLN A 90 16.10 -3.08 6.76
N ASP A 91 15.88 -2.51 7.94
CA ASP A 91 16.22 -3.13 9.22
C ASP A 91 15.47 -4.45 9.43
N THR A 92 14.21 -4.51 9.04
CA THR A 92 13.40 -5.75 9.08
C THR A 92 13.98 -6.81 8.16
N LEU A 93 14.26 -6.46 6.90
CA LEU A 93 14.83 -7.39 5.92
C LEU A 93 16.20 -7.90 6.38
N LEU A 94 17.08 -7.00 6.81
CA LEU A 94 18.47 -7.32 7.18
C LEU A 94 18.57 -8.18 8.44
N ARG A 95 17.76 -7.88 9.46
CA ARG A 95 17.96 -8.47 10.81
C ARG A 95 17.04 -9.65 11.09
N LYS A 96 15.94 -9.79 10.35
CA LYS A 96 14.88 -10.75 10.70
C LYS A 96 14.50 -11.71 9.58
N CYS A 97 14.86 -11.42 8.33
CA CYS A 97 14.36 -12.17 7.20
C CYS A 97 15.42 -13.08 6.59
N GLU A 98 15.01 -14.31 6.33
CA GLU A 98 15.73 -15.34 5.59
C GLU A 98 14.73 -16.14 4.75
N THR A 99 15.19 -16.83 3.71
CA THR A 99 14.33 -17.71 2.90
C THR A 99 14.07 -19.04 3.61
N ALA A 100 13.20 -19.88 3.05
CA ALA A 100 12.98 -21.26 3.55
C ALA A 100 14.26 -22.11 3.59
N ARG A 101 15.27 -21.75 2.79
CA ARG A 101 16.58 -22.41 2.72
C ARG A 101 17.62 -21.81 3.68
N GLY A 102 17.23 -20.84 4.52
CA GLY A 102 18.15 -20.10 5.39
C GLY A 102 19.08 -19.15 4.64
N GLU A 103 18.72 -18.76 3.40
CA GLU A 103 19.49 -17.79 2.63
C GLU A 103 19.14 -16.37 3.09
N SER A 104 20.15 -15.50 3.24
CA SER A 104 19.91 -14.09 3.53
C SER A 104 19.18 -13.42 2.38
N ILE A 105 18.36 -12.42 2.72
CA ILE A 105 17.59 -11.65 1.75
C ILE A 105 18.36 -10.40 1.36
N ALA A 106 18.43 -10.13 0.06
CA ALA A 106 19.06 -8.92 -0.44
C ALA A 106 18.24 -7.68 -0.02
N VAL A 107 18.93 -6.64 0.45
CA VAL A 107 18.28 -5.43 0.98
C VAL A 107 18.54 -4.26 0.03
N PRO A 108 17.50 -3.68 -0.61
CA PRO A 108 17.66 -2.50 -1.46
C PRO A 108 18.37 -1.37 -0.73
N GLN A 109 19.32 -0.71 -1.39
CA GLN A 109 20.04 0.44 -0.82
C GLN A 109 19.39 1.78 -1.22
N LYS A 110 18.45 1.74 -2.17
CA LYS A 110 17.71 2.90 -2.66
C LYS A 110 16.23 2.53 -2.74
N MET A 111 15.36 3.46 -2.36
CA MET A 111 13.92 3.33 -2.58
C MET A 111 13.60 3.29 -4.08
N GLY A 112 12.54 2.59 -4.44
CA GLY A 112 12.08 2.44 -5.82
C GLY A 112 13.00 1.59 -6.70
N THR A 113 13.90 0.78 -6.13
CA THR A 113 14.77 -0.12 -6.90
C THR A 113 14.69 -1.56 -6.40
N PHE A 114 15.03 -2.51 -7.28
CA PHE A 114 15.19 -3.92 -6.96
C PHE A 114 16.67 -4.30 -6.78
N THR A 115 16.96 -5.27 -5.92
CA THR A 115 18.28 -5.89 -5.74
C THR A 115 18.17 -7.39 -5.50
N GLY A 116 19.27 -8.13 -5.67
CA GLY A 116 19.33 -9.58 -5.48
C GLY A 116 19.24 -10.37 -6.79
N GLU A 117 19.83 -11.57 -6.79
CA GLU A 117 19.91 -12.44 -7.97
C GLU A 117 18.86 -13.56 -7.94
N LYS A 118 18.85 -14.38 -6.88
CA LYS A 118 17.92 -15.51 -6.73
C LYS A 118 16.52 -15.06 -6.34
N LEU A 119 16.46 -14.13 -5.38
CA LEU A 119 15.25 -13.45 -4.93
C LEU A 119 15.49 -11.96 -5.14
N ARG A 120 14.79 -11.38 -6.11
CA ARG A 120 14.78 -9.93 -6.31
C ARG A 120 13.88 -9.30 -5.26
N VAL A 121 14.41 -8.31 -4.55
CA VAL A 121 13.69 -7.58 -3.52
C VAL A 121 13.63 -6.12 -3.93
N GLY A 122 12.43 -5.55 -3.95
CA GLY A 122 12.21 -4.13 -4.17
C GLY A 122 11.48 -3.50 -2.99
N VAL A 123 11.73 -2.22 -2.75
CA VAL A 123 10.98 -1.45 -1.75
C VAL A 123 10.60 -0.12 -2.36
N PHE A 124 9.31 0.21 -2.29
CA PHE A 124 8.78 1.48 -2.73
C PHE A 124 8.06 2.14 -1.55
N ILE A 125 8.37 3.40 -1.30
CA ILE A 125 7.71 4.18 -0.26
C ILE A 125 6.80 5.19 -0.95
N MET A 126 5.50 5.09 -0.72
CA MET A 126 4.50 5.97 -1.31
C MET A 126 4.62 7.40 -0.80
N PRO A 127 4.20 8.40 -1.59
CA PRO A 127 3.65 8.26 -2.94
C PRO A 127 4.73 8.08 -4.03
N ASP A 128 5.96 8.55 -3.79
CA ASP A 128 6.95 8.79 -4.86
C ASP A 128 8.41 8.49 -4.47
N ASN A 129 8.64 7.79 -3.36
CA ASN A 129 9.96 7.52 -2.75
C ASN A 129 10.69 8.77 -2.23
N GLN A 130 9.98 9.88 -2.02
CA GLN A 130 10.60 11.13 -1.59
C GLN A 130 9.77 11.85 -0.53
N ARG A 131 8.50 12.14 -0.82
CA ARG A 131 7.63 12.93 0.05
C ARG A 131 7.02 12.06 1.15
N GLY A 132 6.59 12.73 2.23
CA GLY A 132 5.61 12.16 3.15
C GLY A 132 4.26 12.00 2.45
N GLY A 133 3.42 11.12 2.98
CA GLY A 133 2.09 10.84 2.47
C GLY A 133 1.70 9.38 2.62
N ALA A 134 0.40 9.16 2.57
CA ALA A 134 -0.21 7.83 2.58
C ALA A 134 -1.00 7.58 1.29
N LEU A 135 -1.56 6.37 1.17
CA LEU A 135 -2.46 6.01 0.08
C LEU A 135 -3.63 7.00 -0.08
N GLU A 136 -4.14 7.54 1.04
CA GLU A 136 -5.21 8.54 0.99
C GLU A 136 -4.79 9.82 0.26
N ASP A 137 -3.57 10.31 0.49
CA ASP A 137 -3.07 11.52 -0.18
C ASP A 137 -2.90 11.29 -1.67
N LEU A 138 -2.32 10.14 -2.04
CA LEU A 138 -2.17 9.73 -3.43
C LEU A 138 -3.55 9.65 -4.12
N SER A 139 -4.57 9.14 -3.42
CA SER A 139 -5.93 9.01 -3.96
C SER A 139 -6.55 10.33 -4.40
N PHE A 140 -6.21 11.45 -3.75
CA PHE A 140 -6.69 12.77 -4.15
C PHE A 140 -6.05 13.26 -5.44
N GLU A 141 -4.76 12.95 -5.65
CA GLU A 141 -4.05 13.30 -6.88
C GLU A 141 -4.63 12.55 -8.10
N MET A 142 -5.29 11.41 -7.88
CA MET A 142 -5.93 10.58 -8.92
C MET A 142 -7.43 10.83 -9.11
N ILE A 143 -8.02 11.83 -8.44
CA ILE A 143 -9.44 12.13 -8.64
C ILE A 143 -9.68 12.63 -10.07
N LYS A 144 -10.74 12.15 -10.71
CA LYS A 144 -11.14 12.58 -12.06
C LYS A 144 -11.59 14.04 -12.07
N GLU A 145 -11.35 14.73 -13.19
CA GLU A 145 -11.69 16.15 -13.35
C GLU A 145 -13.17 16.43 -13.08
N GLU A 146 -14.09 15.54 -13.48
CA GLU A 146 -15.53 15.68 -13.21
C GLU A 146 -15.90 15.75 -11.71
N ASP A 147 -14.98 15.35 -10.84
CA ASP A 147 -15.18 15.29 -9.39
C ASP A 147 -14.38 16.34 -8.62
N ALA A 148 -13.60 17.17 -9.31
CA ALA A 148 -12.84 18.26 -8.69
C ALA A 148 -13.74 19.21 -7.88
N ALA A 149 -14.98 19.45 -8.35
CA ALA A 149 -15.95 20.27 -7.62
C ALA A 149 -16.38 19.62 -6.28
N LYS A 150 -16.56 18.30 -6.25
CA LYS A 150 -16.91 17.57 -5.01
C LYS A 150 -15.75 17.64 -4.01
N MET A 151 -14.51 17.52 -4.49
CA MET A 151 -13.32 17.61 -3.64
C MET A 151 -13.18 19.01 -3.00
N LYS A 152 -13.46 20.09 -3.73
CA LYS A 152 -13.50 21.45 -3.16
C LYS A 152 -14.50 21.58 -2.01
N CYS A 153 -15.68 20.94 -2.11
CA CYS A 153 -16.65 20.90 -1.02
C CYS A 153 -16.13 20.13 0.20
N VAL A 154 -15.42 19.02 -0.02
CA VAL A 154 -14.77 18.24 1.05
C VAL A 154 -13.71 19.09 1.77
N ASP A 155 -12.84 19.78 1.02
CA ASP A 155 -11.83 20.65 1.64
C ASP A 155 -12.48 21.76 2.46
N THR A 156 -13.55 22.38 1.94
CA THR A 156 -14.33 23.39 2.67
C THR A 156 -14.96 22.82 3.94
N PHE A 157 -15.47 21.59 3.88
CA PHE A 157 -16.05 20.90 5.03
C PHE A 157 -15.01 20.63 6.12
N ILE A 158 -13.82 20.11 5.76
CA ILE A 158 -12.72 19.89 6.70
C ILE A 158 -12.25 21.20 7.33
N GLN A 159 -12.15 22.28 6.54
CA GLN A 159 -11.85 23.61 7.05
C GLN A 159 -12.92 24.11 8.03
N CYS A 160 -14.21 23.94 7.70
CA CYS A 160 -15.34 24.33 8.54
C CYS A 160 -15.33 23.62 9.90
N LEU A 161 -14.96 22.34 9.92
CA LEU A 161 -14.80 21.57 11.15
C LEU A 161 -13.60 22.02 12.00
N SER A 162 -12.75 22.93 11.48
CA SER A 162 -11.54 23.42 12.16
C SER A 162 -10.66 22.25 12.62
N VAL A 163 -10.48 21.25 11.74
CA VAL A 163 -9.68 20.06 12.03
C VAL A 163 -8.24 20.49 12.28
N ASP A 164 -7.75 20.21 13.49
CA ASP A 164 -6.36 20.46 13.86
C ASP A 164 -5.46 19.41 13.22
N GLU A 165 -4.87 19.75 12.07
CA GLU A 165 -3.97 18.85 11.34
C GLU A 165 -2.78 18.37 12.18
N LYS A 166 -2.32 19.14 13.18
CA LYS A 166 -1.25 18.69 14.08
C LYS A 166 -1.71 17.60 15.02
N ARG A 167 -2.97 17.67 15.47
CA ARG A 167 -3.58 16.66 16.34
C ARG A 167 -3.97 15.40 15.56
N PHE A 168 -4.47 15.57 14.34
CA PHE A 168 -5.01 14.46 13.55
C PHE A 168 -3.96 13.81 12.65
N GLY A 169 -2.92 14.52 12.23
CA GLY A 169 -1.82 13.99 11.41
C GLY A 169 -2.34 13.32 10.14
N HIS A 170 -1.79 12.15 9.81
CA HIS A 170 -2.20 11.32 8.65
C HIS A 170 -3.70 10.97 8.64
N ARG A 171 -4.42 11.04 9.78
CA ARG A 171 -5.86 10.73 9.82
C ARG A 171 -6.71 11.74 9.05
N VAL A 172 -6.19 12.94 8.77
CA VAL A 172 -6.91 13.95 7.96
C VAL A 172 -7.14 13.43 6.54
N GLY A 173 -6.18 12.73 5.95
CA GLY A 173 -6.35 12.05 4.66
C GLY A 173 -7.53 11.09 4.67
N LYS A 174 -7.63 10.26 5.71
CA LYS A 174 -8.75 9.32 5.89
C LYS A 174 -10.10 10.03 5.99
N MET A 175 -10.18 11.14 6.71
CA MET A 175 -11.41 11.94 6.81
C MET A 175 -11.83 12.52 5.45
N LYS A 176 -10.86 13.05 4.69
CA LYS A 176 -11.10 13.59 3.36
C LYS A 176 -11.59 12.51 2.40
N VAL A 177 -10.95 11.33 2.37
CA VAL A 177 -11.37 10.22 1.51
C VAL A 177 -12.80 9.79 1.85
N GLN A 178 -13.10 9.56 3.13
CA GLN A 178 -14.45 9.15 3.53
C GLN A 178 -15.52 10.21 3.18
N SER A 179 -15.19 11.49 3.36
CA SER A 179 -16.09 12.59 2.99
C SER A 179 -16.32 12.65 1.47
N PHE A 180 -15.26 12.46 0.69
CA PHE A 180 -15.33 12.40 -0.76
C PHE A 180 -16.16 11.21 -1.26
N LEU A 181 -15.94 10.01 -0.70
CA LEU A 181 -16.71 8.81 -1.05
C LEU A 181 -18.20 8.97 -0.70
N ALA A 182 -18.52 9.63 0.42
CA ALA A 182 -19.89 9.97 0.77
C ALA A 182 -20.51 10.96 -0.24
N ALA A 183 -19.78 11.99 -0.64
CA ALA A 183 -20.24 12.97 -1.64
C ALA A 183 -20.43 12.38 -3.05
N LYS A 184 -19.78 11.24 -3.32
CA LYS A 184 -19.89 10.45 -4.55
C LYS A 184 -21.13 9.54 -4.61
N TYR A 185 -21.94 9.50 -3.56
CA TYR A 185 -23.10 8.61 -3.51
C TYR A 185 -24.20 9.06 -4.47
N GLU A 186 -24.51 8.21 -5.46
CA GLU A 186 -25.55 8.45 -6.47
C GLU A 186 -26.73 7.45 -6.35
N GLY A 187 -26.94 6.83 -5.19
CA GLY A 187 -28.11 5.97 -4.95
C GLY A 187 -27.95 4.49 -5.30
N LYS A 188 -26.73 4.03 -5.66
CA LYS A 188 -26.46 2.62 -6.01
C LYS A 188 -25.95 1.81 -4.81
N HIS A 189 -24.64 1.87 -4.56
CA HIS A 189 -23.97 1.20 -3.46
C HIS A 189 -23.13 2.22 -2.70
N LEU A 190 -23.09 2.09 -1.38
CA LEU A 190 -22.32 2.98 -0.52
C LEU A 190 -20.90 2.46 -0.37
N ILE A 191 -19.97 3.09 -1.08
CA ILE A 191 -18.54 2.79 -0.96
C ILE A 191 -17.97 3.56 0.23
N ARG A 192 -17.33 2.82 1.15
CA ARG A 192 -16.78 3.37 2.41
C ARG A 192 -15.26 3.26 2.51
N GLU A 193 -14.69 2.36 1.73
CA GLU A 193 -13.28 1.98 1.77
C GLU A 193 -12.60 2.44 0.49
N LEU A 194 -11.40 3.02 0.62
CA LEU A 194 -10.62 3.55 -0.50
C LEU A 194 -10.31 2.44 -1.51
N GLY A 195 -9.90 1.28 -1.01
CA GLY A 195 -9.58 0.13 -1.83
C GLY A 195 -10.78 -0.38 -2.62
N ILE A 196 -11.99 -0.31 -2.07
CA ILE A 196 -13.21 -0.65 -2.82
C ILE A 196 -13.51 0.39 -3.89
N ALA A 197 -13.32 1.68 -3.58
CA ALA A 197 -13.45 2.76 -4.58
C ALA A 197 -12.48 2.57 -5.76
N ALA A 198 -11.27 2.09 -5.48
CA ALA A 198 -10.28 1.74 -6.49
C ALA A 198 -10.76 0.62 -7.42
N LEU A 199 -11.35 -0.46 -6.88
CA LEU A 199 -11.95 -1.54 -7.66
C LEU A 199 -13.13 -1.06 -8.53
N ASP A 200 -13.92 -0.12 -8.00
CA ASP A 200 -15.07 0.50 -8.69
C ASP A 200 -14.67 1.65 -9.65
N LYS A 201 -13.37 1.80 -9.95
CA LYS A 201 -12.82 2.75 -10.93
C LYS A 201 -13.11 4.22 -10.61
N TYR A 202 -13.10 4.57 -9.32
CA TYR A 202 -13.27 5.95 -8.86
C TYR A 202 -12.05 6.82 -9.16
N PHE A 203 -10.86 6.20 -9.26
CA PHE A 203 -9.60 6.87 -9.50
C PHE A 203 -9.14 6.72 -10.95
N ASP A 204 -8.42 7.72 -11.43
CA ASP A 204 -7.74 7.70 -12.72
C ASP A 204 -6.36 7.06 -12.57
N PHE A 205 -6.25 5.78 -12.97
CA PHE A 205 -4.96 5.06 -12.94
C PHE A 205 -4.02 5.43 -14.09
N GLU A 206 -4.45 6.27 -15.03
CA GLU A 206 -3.59 6.82 -16.08
C GLU A 206 -2.97 8.17 -15.64
N ASN A 207 -3.32 8.65 -14.44
CA ASN A 207 -2.81 9.91 -13.93
C ASN A 207 -1.27 9.87 -13.79
N PRO A 208 -0.55 10.91 -14.26
CA PRO A 208 0.91 10.97 -14.19
C PRO A 208 1.51 10.82 -12.79
N CYS A 209 0.78 11.12 -11.72
CA CYS A 209 1.26 10.93 -10.34
C CYS A 209 1.65 9.46 -10.05
N LEU A 210 1.06 8.50 -10.76
CA LEU A 210 1.36 7.07 -10.63
C LEU A 210 2.55 6.60 -11.46
N THR A 211 3.18 7.46 -12.27
CA THR A 211 4.25 7.03 -13.20
C THR A 211 5.39 6.32 -12.45
N GLY A 212 5.82 6.86 -11.31
CA GLY A 212 6.87 6.24 -10.50
C GLY A 212 6.47 4.85 -9.97
N LEU A 213 5.26 4.74 -9.43
CA LEU A 213 4.74 3.48 -8.88
C LEU A 213 4.51 2.43 -9.96
N THR A 214 3.89 2.80 -11.08
CA THR A 214 3.62 1.88 -12.20
C THR A 214 4.90 1.44 -12.91
N THR A 215 5.90 2.31 -13.03
CA THR A 215 7.23 1.95 -13.52
C THR A 215 7.88 0.90 -12.62
N PHE A 216 7.88 1.15 -11.30
CA PHE A 216 8.41 0.20 -10.31
C PHE A 216 7.69 -1.16 -10.37
N LEU A 217 6.36 -1.17 -10.41
CA LEU A 217 5.58 -2.41 -10.51
C LEU A 217 5.80 -3.14 -11.85
N SER A 218 6.15 -2.42 -12.91
CA SER A 218 6.43 -3.02 -14.21
C SER A 218 7.74 -3.82 -14.22
N GLU A 219 8.68 -3.49 -13.33
CA GLU A 219 9.95 -4.20 -13.15
C GLU A 219 9.84 -5.58 -12.47
N PHE A 220 8.63 -5.99 -12.05
CA PHE A 220 8.38 -7.37 -11.64
C PHE A 220 8.63 -8.32 -12.82
N ASN A 221 9.73 -9.06 -12.73
CA ASN A 221 10.15 -10.13 -13.65
C ASN A 221 10.39 -11.44 -12.88
#